data_AF-A0A7C2J8Q8-F1
#
_entry.id   AF-A0A7C2J8Q8-F1
#
_cell.length_a   1.000
_cell.length_b   1.000
_cell.length_c   1.000
_cell.angle_alpha   90.00
_cell.angle_beta   90.00
_cell.angle_gamma   90.00
#
_symmetry.space_group_name_H-M   'P 1'
#
loop_
_entity.id
_entity.type
_entity.pdbx_description
1 polymer ?
#
loop_
_entity_poly.entity_id
_entity_poly.type
_entity_poly.pdbx_seq_one_letter_code
_entity_poly.pdbx_strand_id
1 'polypeptide(L)'
;MGGTPLTALAITCFPKKGVDFSILGEIMRGGLAVLTENRVALLGGHSVDNQQIMFGYAVTGVIDPGQVSTNSGARPGDSIILTKPLGTGVISTAIKFGKADPEVASRSLKVMLTAGKNAAEAMREFKVRGATDITGFALIGHAWEMARASNVTIEIDSARVPLLEGALDLATQGLLTSGDRTNREYVGNDVHIESRVSKELTCLLFDPQTAGGILMAIPSNRADDMLARLRGSYPAASIIGRVTERGPHSITVL
;
A
#
# COMPACT_ATOMS: atom_id res chain seq x y z
N MET A 1 8.02 -7.87 4.22
CA MET A 1 9.28 -8.28 4.89
C MET A 1 9.22 -8.27 6.41
N GLY A 2 8.85 -7.16 7.09
CA GLY A 2 8.82 -7.10 8.56
C GLY A 2 10.15 -6.69 9.23
N GLY A 3 11.05 -6.04 8.48
CA GLY A 3 12.36 -5.62 8.98
C GLY A 3 12.34 -4.31 9.77
N THR A 4 13.49 -3.95 10.33
CA THR A 4 13.72 -2.66 11.00
C THR A 4 14.70 -1.83 10.17
N PRO A 5 14.29 -0.67 9.64
CA PRO A 5 15.20 0.20 8.90
C PRO A 5 16.23 0.83 9.85
N LEU A 6 17.48 0.98 9.39
CA LEU A 6 18.59 1.53 10.16
C LEU A 6 19.17 2.78 9.51
N THR A 7 19.39 2.74 8.20
CA THR A 7 20.06 3.81 7.47
C THR A 7 19.35 4.10 6.16
N ALA A 8 19.50 5.33 5.67
CA ALA A 8 18.98 5.77 4.39
C ALA A 8 20.00 6.64 3.64
N LEU A 9 19.96 6.57 2.31
CA LEU A 9 20.62 7.50 1.40
C LEU A 9 19.56 8.21 0.55
N ALA A 10 19.54 9.53 0.57
CA ALA A 10 18.61 10.31 -0.25
C ALA A 10 18.97 10.22 -1.74
N ILE A 11 17.96 10.05 -2.59
CA ILE A 11 18.08 10.12 -4.04
C ILE A 11 17.19 11.26 -4.50
N THR A 12 17.80 12.31 -5.07
CA THR A 12 17.09 13.52 -5.47
C THR A 12 17.36 13.87 -6.92
N CYS A 13 16.30 14.10 -7.69
CA CYS A 13 16.39 14.73 -8.99
C CYS A 13 15.63 16.05 -8.90
N PHE A 14 16.30 17.18 -9.14
CA PHE A 14 15.70 18.50 -8.94
C PHE A 14 16.20 19.50 -9.99
N PRO A 15 15.33 20.36 -10.57
CA PRO A 15 15.74 21.32 -11.59
C PRO A 15 16.66 22.40 -11.02
N LYS A 16 17.78 22.68 -11.69
CA LYS A 16 18.65 23.83 -11.33
C LYS A 16 18.07 25.20 -11.68
N LYS A 17 17.09 25.26 -12.59
CA LYS A 17 16.50 26.51 -13.09
C LYS A 17 14.98 26.39 -13.12
N GLY A 18 14.29 27.51 -12.89
CA GLY A 18 12.84 27.61 -13.03
C GLY A 18 12.01 27.07 -11.85
N VAL A 19 12.66 26.62 -10.77
CA VAL A 19 11.99 26.19 -9.53
C VAL A 19 12.71 26.82 -8.35
N ASP A 20 11.95 27.29 -7.35
CA ASP A 20 12.52 27.81 -6.11
C ASP A 20 13.21 26.68 -5.34
N PHE A 21 14.50 26.87 -5.05
CA PHE A 21 15.32 25.88 -4.33
C PHE A 21 14.89 25.70 -2.87
N SER A 22 14.11 26.64 -2.31
CA SER A 22 13.51 26.49 -0.97
C SER A 22 12.59 25.26 -0.90
N ILE A 23 11.94 24.90 -2.01
CA ILE A 23 11.07 23.72 -2.13
C ILE A 23 11.87 22.44 -1.87
N LEU A 24 13.10 22.35 -2.39
CA LEU A 24 13.98 21.21 -2.10
C LEU A 24 14.30 21.13 -0.61
N GLY A 25 14.54 22.27 0.04
CA GLY A 25 14.75 22.34 1.48
C GLY A 25 13.58 21.76 2.28
N GLU A 26 12.34 22.08 1.89
CA GLU A 26 11.14 21.54 2.55
C GLU A 26 10.94 20.04 2.29
N ILE A 27 11.20 19.56 1.06
CA ILE A 27 11.15 18.12 0.73
C ILE A 27 12.15 17.34 1.62
N MET A 28 13.40 17.82 1.68
CA MET A 28 14.45 17.21 2.50
C MET A 28 14.10 17.23 3.98
N ARG A 29 13.53 18.34 4.47
CA ARG A 29 13.09 18.48 5.87
C ARG A 29 11.98 17.49 6.22
N GLY A 30 10.96 17.37 5.36
CA GLY A 30 9.85 16.45 5.57
C GLY A 30 10.32 14.99 5.61
N GLY A 31 11.16 14.60 4.65
CA GLY A 31 11.71 13.25 4.63
C GLY A 31 12.64 12.95 5.81
N LEU A 32 13.49 13.90 6.23
CA LEU A 32 14.33 13.76 7.42
C LEU A 32 13.49 13.61 8.70
N ALA A 33 12.37 14.32 8.81
CA ALA A 33 11.46 14.19 9.96
C ALA A 33 10.92 12.75 10.09
N VAL A 34 10.45 12.16 8.98
CA VAL A 34 9.95 10.77 8.95
C VAL A 34 11.05 9.77 9.31
N LEU A 35 12.26 9.95 8.76
CA LEU A 35 13.41 9.09 9.09
C LEU A 35 13.77 9.19 10.58
N THR A 36 13.80 10.41 11.13
CA THR A 36 14.14 10.67 12.53
C THR A 36 13.13 10.02 13.49
N GLU A 37 11.82 10.18 13.22
CA GLU A 37 10.75 9.55 13.99
C GLU A 37 10.88 8.02 14.04
N ASN A 38 11.34 7.43 12.93
CA ASN A 38 11.55 5.99 12.80
C ASN A 38 12.97 5.54 13.18
N ARG A 39 13.80 6.44 13.74
CA ARG A 39 15.19 6.18 14.17
C ARG A 39 16.09 5.65 13.03
N VAL A 40 15.88 6.16 11.83
CA VAL A 40 16.68 5.84 10.64
C VAL A 40 17.70 6.95 10.41
N ALA A 41 18.98 6.60 10.37
CA ALA A 41 20.05 7.57 10.13
C ALA A 41 20.16 7.90 8.63
N LEU A 42 20.01 9.19 8.29
CA LEU A 42 20.34 9.68 6.95
C LEU A 42 21.86 9.84 6.83
N LEU A 43 22.51 8.99 6.04
CA LEU A 43 23.98 8.96 5.91
C LEU A 43 24.53 9.86 4.80
N GLY A 44 23.64 10.51 4.06
CA GLY A 44 23.97 11.33 2.89
C GLY A 44 22.97 11.10 1.76
N GLY A 45 23.42 11.32 0.54
CA GLY A 45 22.60 11.12 -0.65
C GLY A 45 23.30 11.57 -1.93
N HIS A 46 22.59 11.46 -3.03
CA HIS A 46 23.03 11.95 -4.34
C HIS A 46 21.92 12.76 -5.00
N SER A 47 22.32 13.86 -5.64
CA SER A 47 21.41 14.75 -6.36
C SER A 47 21.79 14.87 -7.83
N VAL A 48 20.81 14.78 -8.72
CA VAL A 48 20.97 14.90 -10.17
C VAL A 48 20.13 16.07 -10.69
N ASP A 49 20.67 16.85 -11.63
CA ASP A 49 19.88 17.88 -12.33
C ASP A 49 18.88 17.21 -13.26
N ASN A 50 17.60 17.54 -13.12
CA ASN A 50 16.53 16.98 -13.93
C ASN A 50 15.34 17.93 -13.98
N GLN A 51 14.64 18.00 -15.12
CA GLN A 51 13.44 18.83 -15.24
C GLN A 51 12.26 18.31 -14.39
N GLN A 52 12.19 16.99 -14.17
CA GLN A 52 11.17 16.40 -13.30
C GLN A 52 11.73 16.22 -11.88
N ILE A 53 10.98 16.72 -10.90
CA ILE A 53 11.30 16.51 -9.49
C ILE A 53 11.03 15.04 -9.15
N MET A 54 12.06 14.33 -8.70
CA MET A 54 11.94 12.98 -8.16
C MET A 54 12.68 12.93 -6.83
N PHE A 55 12.09 12.28 -5.84
CA PHE A 55 12.67 12.19 -4.51
C PHE A 55 12.37 10.83 -3.90
N GLY A 56 13.36 10.24 -3.23
CA GLY A 56 13.22 8.97 -2.54
C GLY A 56 14.45 8.60 -1.74
N TYR A 57 14.46 7.36 -1.25
CA TYR A 57 15.54 6.84 -0.42
C TYR A 57 15.93 5.43 -0.85
N ALA A 58 17.23 5.14 -0.81
CA ALA A 58 17.73 3.78 -0.66
C ALA A 58 17.85 3.48 0.84
N VAL A 59 17.11 2.48 1.33
CA VAL A 59 17.02 2.15 2.76
C VAL A 59 17.70 0.81 3.04
N THR A 60 18.52 0.77 4.08
CA THR A 60 19.10 -0.48 4.61
C THR A 60 18.49 -0.78 5.97
N GLY A 61 18.08 -2.03 6.17
CA GLY A 61 17.49 -2.50 7.42
C GLY A 61 17.94 -3.91 7.77
N VAL A 62 17.51 -4.38 8.94
CA VAL A 62 17.84 -5.71 9.48
C VAL A 62 16.58 -6.49 9.80
N ILE A 63 16.68 -7.81 9.70
CA ILE A 63 15.62 -8.75 10.07
C ILE A 63 16.25 -10.08 10.44
N ASP A 64 15.64 -10.79 11.40
CA ASP A 64 15.96 -12.20 11.62
C ASP A 64 15.55 -13.01 10.37
N PRO A 65 16.47 -13.75 9.73
CA PRO A 65 16.15 -14.57 8.55
C PRO A 65 14.97 -15.54 8.77
N GLY A 66 14.76 -16.02 9.99
CA GLY A 66 13.63 -16.90 10.34
C GLY A 66 12.29 -16.18 10.48
N GLN A 67 12.27 -14.85 10.45
CA GLN A 67 11.07 -14.01 10.61
C GLN A 67 10.73 -13.20 9.35
N VAL A 68 11.37 -13.49 8.22
CA VAL A 68 11.08 -12.80 6.95
C VAL A 68 9.69 -13.20 6.46
N SER A 69 8.78 -12.23 6.40
CA SER A 69 7.51 -12.40 5.68
C SER A 69 7.74 -12.13 4.20
N THR A 70 7.53 -13.16 3.37
CA THR A 70 7.64 -13.10 1.91
C THR A 70 6.26 -12.88 1.27
N ASN A 71 6.21 -12.61 -0.03
CA ASN A 71 4.95 -12.63 -0.78
C ASN A 71 4.50 -14.07 -1.15
N SER A 72 5.29 -15.11 -0.85
CA SER A 72 4.99 -16.52 -1.15
C SER A 72 4.51 -17.32 0.07
N GLY A 73 4.19 -16.64 1.17
CA GLY A 73 3.92 -17.29 2.46
C GLY A 73 2.45 -17.53 2.79
N ALA A 74 1.50 -17.23 1.90
CA ALA A 74 0.06 -17.40 2.15
C ALA A 74 -0.34 -18.88 2.05
N ARG A 75 -1.32 -19.32 2.86
CA ARG A 75 -1.79 -20.71 2.89
C ARG A 75 -3.31 -20.81 2.94
N PRO A 76 -3.92 -21.86 2.37
CA PRO A 76 -5.35 -22.10 2.54
C PRO A 76 -5.76 -22.09 4.02
N GLY A 77 -6.84 -21.39 4.34
CA GLY A 77 -7.33 -21.20 5.71
C GLY A 77 -6.81 -19.93 6.41
N ASP A 78 -5.87 -19.20 5.80
CA ASP A 78 -5.45 -17.88 6.27
C ASP A 78 -6.55 -16.83 6.01
N SER A 79 -6.66 -15.85 6.91
CA SER A 79 -7.36 -14.59 6.71
C SER A 79 -6.45 -13.54 6.09
N ILE A 80 -7.02 -12.64 5.31
CA ILE A 80 -6.31 -11.52 4.68
C ILE A 80 -6.63 -10.23 5.42
N ILE A 81 -5.60 -9.57 5.95
CA ILE A 81 -5.71 -8.28 6.63
C ILE A 81 -5.08 -7.19 5.77
N LEU A 82 -5.77 -6.06 5.62
CA LEU A 82 -5.25 -4.84 5.01
C LEU A 82 -5.17 -3.74 6.08
N THR A 83 -4.01 -3.09 6.23
CA THR A 83 -3.82 -2.11 7.31
C THR A 83 -4.30 -0.70 7.00
N LYS A 84 -4.29 -0.26 5.74
CA LYS A 84 -4.69 1.11 5.36
C LYS A 84 -5.82 1.08 4.33
N PRO A 85 -6.68 2.12 4.32
CA PRO A 85 -7.73 2.23 3.32
C PRO A 85 -7.15 2.50 1.92
N LEU A 86 -7.93 2.15 0.89
CA LEU A 86 -7.62 2.46 -0.50
C LEU A 86 -8.13 3.84 -0.92
N GLY A 87 -7.61 4.36 -2.03
CA GLY A 87 -8.10 5.57 -2.70
C GLY A 87 -7.10 6.73 -2.77
N THR A 88 -5.84 6.52 -2.34
CA THR A 88 -4.83 7.58 -2.40
C THR A 88 -4.52 8.03 -3.83
N GLY A 89 -4.62 7.13 -4.82
CA GLY A 89 -4.37 7.43 -6.23
C GLY A 89 -5.44 8.33 -6.85
N VAL A 90 -6.72 8.00 -6.68
CA VAL A 90 -7.83 8.84 -7.16
C VAL A 90 -7.85 10.20 -6.46
N ILE A 91 -7.53 10.26 -5.17
CA ILE A 91 -7.44 11.54 -4.43
C ILE A 91 -6.25 12.37 -4.93
N SER A 92 -5.10 11.75 -5.17
CA SER A 92 -3.94 12.44 -5.76
C SER A 92 -4.25 13.00 -7.15
N THR A 93 -5.02 12.24 -7.94
CA THR A 93 -5.52 12.69 -9.24
C THR A 93 -6.44 13.90 -9.10
N ALA A 94 -7.36 13.87 -8.14
CA ALA A 94 -8.24 15.00 -7.85
C ALA A 94 -7.46 16.24 -7.38
N ILE A 95 -6.42 16.09 -6.55
CA ILE A 95 -5.52 17.18 -6.13
C ILE A 95 -4.84 17.79 -7.36
N LYS A 96 -4.28 16.96 -8.25
CA LYS A 96 -3.62 17.39 -9.48
C LYS A 96 -4.53 18.24 -10.38
N PHE A 97 -5.83 17.92 -10.41
CA PHE A 97 -6.82 18.66 -11.20
C PHE A 97 -7.54 19.78 -10.43
N GLY A 98 -7.16 20.06 -9.19
CA GLY A 98 -7.81 21.08 -8.36
C GLY A 98 -9.26 20.76 -7.99
N LYS A 99 -9.62 19.47 -7.95
CA LYS A 99 -10.97 18.96 -7.67
C LYS A 99 -11.10 18.25 -6.32
N ALA A 100 -9.99 18.04 -5.61
CA ALA A 100 -10.04 17.42 -4.29
C ALA A 100 -10.55 18.40 -3.25
N ASP A 101 -11.53 17.96 -2.45
CA ASP A 101 -11.90 18.65 -1.23
C ASP A 101 -10.68 18.71 -0.27
N PRO A 102 -10.39 19.85 0.39
CA PRO A 102 -9.22 20.00 1.26
C PRO A 102 -9.18 19.00 2.43
N GLU A 103 -10.34 18.62 2.99
CA GLU A 103 -10.39 17.65 4.07
C GLU A 103 -10.11 16.23 3.56
N VAL A 104 -10.65 15.88 2.39
CA VAL A 104 -10.34 14.59 1.71
C VAL A 104 -8.84 14.48 1.42
N ALA A 105 -8.23 15.54 0.89
CA ALA A 105 -6.79 15.59 0.65
C ALA A 105 -6.00 15.45 1.97
N SER A 106 -6.39 16.16 3.03
CA SER A 106 -5.76 16.06 4.35
C SER A 106 -5.84 14.66 4.95
N ARG A 107 -7.00 13.99 4.86
CA ARG A 107 -7.17 12.60 5.32
C ARG A 107 -6.27 11.63 4.55
N SER A 108 -6.19 11.77 3.23
CA SER A 108 -5.29 10.96 2.39
C SER A 108 -3.82 11.15 2.80
N LEU A 109 -3.38 12.40 2.98
CA LEU A 109 -2.02 12.71 3.45
C LEU A 109 -1.72 12.07 4.81
N LYS A 110 -2.65 12.16 5.79
CA LYS A 110 -2.49 11.53 7.11
C LYS A 110 -2.29 10.02 6.98
N VAL A 111 -3.08 9.34 6.15
CA VAL A 111 -2.94 7.89 5.90
C VAL A 111 -1.61 7.55 5.25
N MET A 112 -1.16 8.33 4.26
CA MET A 112 0.14 8.11 3.61
C MET A 112 1.31 8.31 4.59
N LEU A 113 1.21 9.28 5.50
CA LEU A 113 2.24 9.59 6.50
C LEU A 113 2.31 8.56 7.65
N THR A 114 1.28 7.71 7.86
CA THR A 114 1.36 6.64 8.87
C THR A 114 2.43 5.62 8.50
N ALA A 115 3.52 5.57 9.27
CA ALA A 115 4.65 4.66 9.01
C ALA A 115 4.28 3.17 9.12
N GLY A 116 4.99 2.32 8.38
CA GLY A 116 4.82 0.85 8.39
C GLY A 116 5.43 0.13 9.60
N LYS A 117 6.06 0.87 10.53
CA LYS A 117 6.78 0.31 11.69
C LYS A 117 5.91 -0.62 12.55
N ASN A 118 4.73 -0.14 12.96
CA ASN A 118 3.83 -0.92 13.82
C ASN A 118 3.29 -2.16 13.11
N ALA A 119 3.08 -2.11 11.79
CA ALA A 119 2.71 -3.29 11.00
C ALA A 119 3.86 -4.31 10.96
N ALA A 120 5.10 -3.86 10.75
CA ALA A 120 6.27 -4.74 10.77
C ALA A 120 6.50 -5.41 12.14
N GLU A 121 6.29 -4.67 13.24
CA GLU A 121 6.33 -5.22 14.60
C GLU A 121 5.24 -6.27 14.82
N ALA A 122 3.99 -5.97 14.44
CA ALA A 122 2.88 -6.92 14.52
C ALA A 122 3.14 -8.16 13.66
N MET A 123 3.73 -8.02 12.48
CA MET A 123 4.10 -9.17 11.64
C MET A 123 5.07 -10.12 12.36
N ARG A 124 6.07 -9.59 13.07
CA ARG A 124 7.02 -10.41 13.83
C ARG A 124 6.38 -11.05 15.06
N GLU A 125 5.63 -10.27 15.84
CA GLU A 125 4.86 -10.75 17.00
C GLU A 125 3.92 -11.89 16.60
N PHE A 126 3.24 -11.70 15.46
CA PHE A 126 2.28 -12.68 14.97
C PHE A 126 2.88 -13.77 14.08
N LYS A 127 4.18 -13.75 13.81
CA LYS A 127 4.88 -14.70 12.93
C LYS A 127 4.19 -14.82 11.55
N VAL A 128 3.80 -13.69 10.98
CA VAL A 128 3.17 -13.61 9.65
C VAL A 128 4.14 -14.14 8.60
N ARG A 129 3.64 -15.00 7.70
CA ARG A 129 4.44 -15.65 6.66
C ARG A 129 4.27 -14.98 5.31
N GLY A 130 3.03 -14.67 4.94
CA GLY A 130 2.68 -13.99 3.69
C GLY A 130 2.41 -12.51 3.93
N ALA A 131 3.18 -11.61 3.35
CA ALA A 131 2.88 -10.19 3.37
C ALA A 131 3.49 -9.42 2.20
N THR A 132 2.78 -8.39 1.74
CA THR A 132 3.26 -7.41 0.76
C THR A 132 2.70 -6.03 1.09
N ASP A 133 3.34 -4.96 0.64
CA ASP A 133 2.79 -3.62 0.68
C ASP A 133 1.90 -3.34 -0.53
N ILE A 134 0.84 -2.56 -0.34
CA ILE A 134 -0.06 -2.13 -1.41
C ILE A 134 0.44 -0.79 -1.95
N THR A 135 1.01 -0.82 -3.14
CA THR A 135 1.60 0.37 -3.80
C THR A 135 1.13 0.52 -5.26
N GLY A 136 2.05 0.61 -6.23
CA GLY A 136 1.77 0.96 -7.62
C GLY A 136 0.83 -0.02 -8.35
N PHE A 137 0.89 -1.30 -8.01
CA PHE A 137 0.06 -2.35 -8.59
C PHE A 137 -1.33 -2.50 -7.97
N ALA A 138 -1.70 -1.57 -7.07
CA ALA A 138 -2.97 -1.56 -6.36
C ALA A 138 -3.22 -2.82 -5.51
N LEU A 139 -4.41 -2.94 -4.93
CA LEU A 139 -4.77 -4.09 -4.11
C LEU A 139 -4.75 -5.37 -4.94
N ILE A 140 -5.38 -5.36 -6.12
CA ILE A 140 -5.52 -6.56 -6.94
C ILE A 140 -4.18 -7.06 -7.46
N GLY A 141 -3.31 -6.20 -7.98
CA GLY A 141 -2.03 -6.64 -8.52
C GLY A 141 -1.12 -7.24 -7.45
N HIS A 142 -1.03 -6.58 -6.28
CA HIS A 142 -0.22 -7.08 -5.16
C HIS A 142 -0.80 -8.36 -4.53
N ALA A 143 -2.13 -8.44 -4.37
CA ALA A 143 -2.77 -9.68 -3.91
C ALA A 143 -2.57 -10.82 -4.92
N TRP A 144 -2.65 -10.52 -6.22
CA TRP A 144 -2.44 -11.48 -7.30
C TRP A 144 -1.01 -12.03 -7.31
N GLU A 145 0.01 -11.19 -7.13
CA GLU A 145 1.40 -11.64 -6.97
C GLU A 145 1.55 -12.58 -5.78
N MET A 146 0.93 -12.23 -4.64
CA MET A 146 0.96 -13.07 -3.44
C MET A 146 0.29 -14.43 -3.67
N ALA A 147 -0.90 -14.44 -4.29
CA ALA A 147 -1.65 -15.63 -4.59
C ALA A 147 -0.89 -16.56 -5.54
N ARG A 148 -0.27 -16.01 -6.60
CA ARG A 148 0.54 -16.78 -7.55
C ARG A 148 1.81 -17.33 -6.92
N ALA A 149 2.55 -16.51 -6.18
CA ALA A 149 3.79 -16.93 -5.52
C ALA A 149 3.55 -18.00 -4.44
N SER A 150 2.35 -18.01 -3.85
CA SER A 150 1.95 -19.00 -2.83
C SER A 150 1.18 -20.20 -3.41
N ASN A 151 0.88 -20.21 -4.71
CA ASN A 151 0.03 -21.21 -5.39
C ASN A 151 -1.34 -21.44 -4.71
N VAL A 152 -2.07 -20.35 -4.46
CA VAL A 152 -3.40 -20.33 -3.81
C VAL A 152 -4.36 -19.44 -4.58
N THR A 153 -5.62 -19.36 -4.11
CA THR A 153 -6.57 -18.32 -4.47
C THR A 153 -6.81 -17.40 -3.28
N ILE A 154 -6.85 -16.09 -3.51
CA ILE A 154 -7.27 -15.10 -2.49
C ILE A 154 -8.67 -14.61 -2.83
N GLU A 155 -9.60 -14.83 -1.91
CA GLU A 155 -10.97 -14.32 -1.97
C GLU A 155 -11.05 -13.02 -1.18
N ILE A 156 -11.41 -11.93 -1.86
CA ILE A 156 -11.56 -10.59 -1.27
C ILE A 156 -13.05 -10.28 -1.16
N ASP A 157 -13.52 -10.01 0.05
CA ASP A 157 -14.85 -9.45 0.31
C ASP A 157 -14.79 -7.93 0.07
N SER A 158 -15.32 -7.50 -1.07
CA SER A 158 -15.28 -6.11 -1.51
C SER A 158 -15.97 -5.15 -0.53
N ALA A 159 -16.98 -5.61 0.20
CA ALA A 159 -17.69 -4.80 1.19
C ALA A 159 -16.87 -4.54 2.46
N ARG A 160 -15.82 -5.34 2.71
CA ARG A 160 -14.92 -5.20 3.86
C ARG A 160 -13.66 -4.41 3.56
N VAL A 161 -13.40 -4.09 2.29
CA VAL A 161 -12.23 -3.31 1.87
C VAL A 161 -12.37 -1.88 2.40
N PRO A 162 -11.47 -1.41 3.28
CA PRO A 162 -11.54 -0.06 3.81
C PRO A 162 -11.21 0.94 2.70
N LEU A 163 -12.00 2.01 2.59
CA LEU A 163 -11.82 3.09 1.62
C LEU A 163 -11.62 4.42 2.32
N LEU A 164 -10.83 5.30 1.72
CA LEU A 164 -10.76 6.70 2.13
C LEU A 164 -12.10 7.37 1.83
N GLU A 165 -12.60 8.11 2.80
CA GLU A 165 -13.81 8.91 2.63
C GLU A 165 -13.64 9.89 1.45
N GLY A 166 -14.62 9.90 0.54
CA GLY A 166 -14.59 10.66 -0.71
C GLY A 166 -13.91 9.95 -1.89
N ALA A 167 -13.18 8.84 -1.69
CA ALA A 167 -12.53 8.13 -2.80
C ALA A 167 -13.54 7.55 -3.79
N LEU A 168 -14.64 6.97 -3.29
CA LEU A 168 -15.69 6.40 -4.14
C LEU A 168 -16.41 7.46 -4.98
N ASP A 169 -16.67 8.64 -4.40
CA ASP A 169 -17.30 9.74 -5.11
C ASP A 169 -16.39 10.27 -6.23
N LEU A 170 -15.09 10.37 -5.97
CA LEU A 170 -14.10 10.76 -6.98
C LEU A 170 -13.98 9.72 -8.10
N ALA A 171 -14.02 8.43 -7.75
CA ALA A 171 -14.04 7.35 -8.74
C ALA A 171 -15.30 7.40 -9.61
N THR A 172 -16.47 7.70 -9.01
CA THR A 172 -17.75 7.89 -9.72
C THR A 172 -17.68 9.03 -10.73
N GLN A 173 -16.92 10.10 -10.41
CA GLN A 173 -16.68 11.22 -11.30
C GLN A 173 -15.66 10.93 -12.41
N GLY A 174 -15.11 9.71 -12.48
CA GLY A 174 -14.12 9.31 -13.47
C GLY A 174 -12.72 9.88 -13.23
N LEU A 175 -12.40 10.36 -12.02
CA LEU A 175 -11.07 10.86 -11.64
C LEU A 175 -10.10 9.71 -11.33
N LEU A 176 -9.92 8.83 -12.31
CA LEU A 176 -9.10 7.63 -12.21
C LEU A 176 -7.64 7.94 -12.58
N THR A 177 -6.73 7.19 -11.97
CA THR A 177 -5.32 7.23 -12.37
C THR A 177 -5.14 6.50 -13.71
N SER A 178 -4.07 6.82 -14.44
CA SER A 178 -3.67 6.03 -15.62
C SER A 178 -3.26 4.59 -15.28
N GLY A 179 -3.02 4.30 -13.99
CA GLY A 179 -2.60 3.00 -13.50
C GLY A 179 -3.70 1.95 -13.50
N ASP A 180 -4.98 2.33 -13.46
CA ASP A 180 -6.11 1.37 -13.49
C ASP A 180 -6.01 0.44 -14.71
N ARG A 181 -5.80 1.01 -15.90
CA ARG A 181 -5.69 0.23 -17.14
C ARG A 181 -4.51 -0.74 -17.10
N THR A 182 -3.32 -0.25 -16.75
CA THR A 182 -2.10 -1.07 -16.74
C THR A 182 -2.16 -2.15 -15.66
N ASN A 183 -2.80 -1.89 -14.52
CA ASN A 183 -2.96 -2.88 -13.45
C ASN A 183 -3.93 -4.00 -13.85
N ARG A 184 -4.99 -3.68 -14.62
CA ARG A 184 -5.88 -4.70 -15.21
C ARG A 184 -5.16 -5.56 -16.24
N GLU A 185 -4.40 -4.92 -17.14
CA GLU A 185 -3.59 -5.62 -18.15
C GLU A 185 -2.56 -6.54 -17.49
N TYR A 186 -1.95 -6.11 -16.38
CA TYR A 186 -0.94 -6.88 -15.65
C TYR A 186 -1.46 -8.22 -15.12
N VAL A 187 -2.66 -8.24 -14.54
CA VAL A 187 -3.26 -9.46 -13.96
C VAL A 187 -4.03 -10.29 -14.99
N GLY A 188 -4.45 -9.67 -16.10
CA GLY A 188 -5.16 -10.31 -17.19
C GLY A 188 -6.45 -11.02 -16.75
N ASN A 189 -6.68 -12.21 -17.27
CA ASN A 189 -7.91 -12.99 -17.02
C ASN A 189 -7.84 -13.87 -15.75
N ASP A 190 -6.79 -13.74 -14.94
CA ASP A 190 -6.57 -14.55 -13.73
C ASP A 190 -7.24 -13.92 -12.47
N VAL A 191 -8.19 -13.01 -12.70
CA VAL A 191 -8.99 -12.35 -11.68
C VAL A 191 -10.47 -12.47 -12.04
N HIS A 192 -11.26 -12.97 -11.11
CA HIS A 192 -12.72 -12.99 -11.19
C HIS A 192 -13.31 -11.93 -10.27
N ILE A 193 -14.27 -11.15 -10.76
CA ILE A 193 -14.99 -10.14 -9.98
C ILE A 193 -16.48 -10.40 -10.16
N GLU A 194 -17.20 -10.61 -9.07
CA GLU A 194 -18.64 -10.84 -9.13
C GLU A 194 -19.39 -9.62 -9.67
N SER A 195 -20.48 -9.87 -10.41
CA SER A 195 -21.29 -8.83 -11.04
C SER A 195 -21.95 -7.86 -10.06
N ARG A 196 -22.03 -8.23 -8.78
CA ARG A 196 -22.55 -7.37 -7.71
C ARG A 196 -21.56 -6.30 -7.26
N VAL A 197 -20.26 -6.46 -7.54
CA VAL A 197 -19.24 -5.47 -7.19
C VAL A 197 -19.39 -4.30 -8.17
N SER A 198 -19.61 -3.10 -7.63
CA SER A 198 -19.80 -1.90 -8.45
C SER A 198 -18.55 -1.58 -9.28
N LYS A 199 -18.75 -0.88 -10.40
CA LYS A 199 -17.64 -0.50 -11.29
C LYS A 199 -16.69 0.46 -10.59
N GLU A 200 -17.24 1.36 -9.79
CA GLU A 200 -16.53 2.40 -9.05
C GLU A 200 -15.64 1.77 -7.98
N LEU A 201 -16.18 0.81 -7.22
CA LEU A 201 -15.38 0.04 -6.26
C LEU A 201 -14.31 -0.78 -6.97
N THR A 202 -14.67 -1.42 -8.09
CA THR A 202 -13.71 -2.16 -8.90
C THR A 202 -12.55 -1.26 -9.35
N CYS A 203 -12.80 -0.02 -9.77
CA CYS A 203 -11.73 0.94 -10.08
C CYS A 203 -10.81 1.21 -8.89
N LEU A 204 -11.36 1.34 -7.67
CA LEU A 204 -10.54 1.53 -6.46
C LEU A 204 -9.69 0.31 -6.11
N LEU A 205 -10.14 -0.90 -6.43
CA LEU A 205 -9.34 -2.13 -6.24
C LEU A 205 -8.10 -2.16 -7.17
N PHE A 206 -8.17 -1.48 -8.32
CA PHE A 206 -7.08 -1.32 -9.29
C PHE A 206 -6.35 0.04 -9.20
N ASP A 207 -6.75 0.90 -8.24
CA ASP A 207 -6.13 2.21 -8.03
C ASP A 207 -4.74 2.07 -7.38
N PRO A 208 -3.66 2.58 -8.00
CA PRO A 208 -2.33 2.64 -7.40
C PRO A 208 -2.35 3.40 -6.08
N GLN A 209 -1.68 2.85 -5.07
CA GLN A 209 -1.57 3.48 -3.76
C GLN A 209 -0.18 4.07 -3.56
N THR A 210 -0.10 5.34 -3.14
CA THR A 210 1.16 5.90 -2.66
C THR A 210 1.24 5.68 -1.16
N ALA A 211 2.33 5.07 -0.66
CA ALA A 211 2.49 4.74 0.76
C ALA A 211 1.27 4.01 1.37
N GLY A 212 0.72 3.06 0.63
CA GLY A 212 -0.46 2.29 1.03
C GLY A 212 -0.22 1.34 2.20
N GLY A 213 -1.20 0.48 2.44
CA GLY A 213 -1.19 -0.44 3.57
C GLY A 213 -0.28 -1.64 3.35
N ILE A 214 -0.19 -2.49 4.37
CA ILE A 214 0.39 -3.82 4.27
C ILE A 214 -0.77 -4.81 4.17
N LEU A 215 -0.70 -5.70 3.19
CA LEU A 215 -1.56 -6.86 3.02
C LEU A 215 -0.88 -8.07 3.65
N MET A 216 -1.59 -8.77 4.54
CA MET A 216 -1.02 -9.85 5.34
C MET A 216 -1.93 -11.09 5.31
N ALA A 217 -1.32 -12.26 5.14
CA ALA A 217 -1.97 -13.56 5.31
C ALA A 217 -1.58 -14.15 6.67
N ILE A 218 -2.59 -14.44 7.50
CA ILE A 218 -2.41 -14.98 8.85
C ILE A 218 -3.45 -16.08 9.12
N PRO A 219 -3.10 -17.15 9.86
CA PRO A 219 -4.08 -18.16 10.26
C PRO A 219 -5.34 -17.54 10.87
N SER A 220 -6.50 -17.96 10.39
CA SER A 220 -7.81 -17.39 10.74
C SER A 220 -8.08 -17.34 12.25
N ASN A 221 -7.61 -18.34 13.01
CA ASN A 221 -7.73 -18.39 14.46
C ASN A 221 -6.91 -17.32 15.22
N ARG A 222 -6.10 -16.52 14.53
CA ARG A 222 -5.29 -15.43 15.08
C ARG A 222 -5.57 -14.08 14.45
N ALA A 223 -6.48 -14.03 13.47
CA ALA A 223 -6.73 -12.84 12.67
C ALA A 223 -7.32 -11.71 13.51
N ASP A 224 -8.27 -12.02 14.40
CA ASP A 224 -8.94 -11.01 15.25
C ASP A 224 -7.98 -10.37 16.26
N ASP A 225 -7.12 -11.17 16.90
CA ASP A 225 -6.10 -10.67 17.83
C ASP A 225 -5.11 -9.75 17.11
N MET A 226 -4.66 -10.14 15.91
CA MET A 226 -3.77 -9.32 15.11
C MET A 226 -4.46 -8.03 14.66
N LEU A 227 -5.72 -8.11 14.24
CA LEU A 227 -6.52 -6.96 13.84
C LEU A 227 -6.67 -5.96 14.99
N ALA A 228 -6.96 -6.45 16.20
CA ALA A 228 -7.02 -5.62 17.41
C ALA A 228 -5.68 -4.93 17.69
N ARG A 229 -4.57 -5.66 17.58
CA ARG A 229 -3.21 -5.10 17.74
C ARG A 229 -2.90 -4.02 16.70
N LEU A 230 -3.32 -4.21 15.45
CA LEU A 230 -3.08 -3.26 14.35
C LEU A 230 -3.93 -1.99 14.50
N ARG A 231 -5.19 -2.11 14.94
CA ARG A 231 -6.11 -0.98 15.07
C ARG A 231 -5.64 0.13 16.01
N GLY A 232 -4.73 -0.17 16.93
CA GLY A 232 -4.07 0.84 17.77
C GLY A 232 -3.22 1.85 16.97
N SER A 233 -2.73 1.48 15.79
CA SER A 233 -1.94 2.37 14.90
C SER A 233 -2.57 2.58 13.53
N TYR A 234 -3.48 1.68 13.14
CA TYR A 234 -4.13 1.65 11.85
C TYR A 234 -5.65 1.51 12.05
N PRO A 235 -6.37 2.60 12.37
CA PRO A 235 -7.79 2.52 12.76
C PRO A 235 -8.69 1.87 11.71
N ALA A 236 -8.34 2.02 10.44
CA ALA A 236 -9.08 1.46 9.31
C ALA A 236 -8.62 0.03 8.92
N ALA A 237 -7.73 -0.60 9.70
CA ALA A 237 -7.34 -1.98 9.43
C ALA A 237 -8.56 -2.90 9.45
N SER A 238 -8.60 -3.83 8.49
CA SER A 238 -9.75 -4.71 8.24
C SER A 238 -9.29 -6.09 7.79
N ILE A 239 -10.03 -7.14 8.21
CA ILE A 239 -9.95 -8.46 7.58
C ILE A 239 -10.82 -8.39 6.32
N ILE A 240 -10.20 -8.37 5.15
CA ILE A 240 -10.86 -8.12 3.87
C ILE A 240 -11.15 -9.40 3.08
N GLY A 241 -10.78 -10.57 3.60
CA GLY A 241 -10.87 -11.79 2.82
C GLY A 241 -10.19 -13.00 3.46
N ARG A 242 -10.01 -14.04 2.65
CA ARG A 242 -9.39 -15.30 3.04
C ARG A 242 -8.61 -15.93 1.90
N VAL A 243 -7.75 -16.86 2.25
CA VAL A 243 -7.00 -17.69 1.31
C VAL A 243 -7.68 -19.06 1.21
N THR A 244 -7.92 -19.53 0.01
CA THR A 244 -8.49 -20.85 -0.30
C THR A 244 -7.49 -21.69 -1.09
N GLU A 245 -7.83 -22.97 -1.29
CA GLU A 245 -7.08 -23.81 -2.22
C GLU A 245 -7.10 -23.20 -3.63
N ARG A 246 -6.09 -23.54 -4.44
CA ARG A 246 -5.95 -22.99 -5.79
C ARG A 246 -7.17 -23.32 -6.64
N GLY A 247 -7.94 -22.29 -6.96
CA GLY A 247 -9.07 -22.33 -7.87
C GLY A 247 -8.70 -21.93 -9.30
N PRO A 248 -9.72 -21.68 -10.16
CA PRO A 248 -9.51 -21.31 -11.56
C PRO A 248 -8.86 -19.94 -11.76
N HIS A 249 -9.02 -19.04 -10.77
CA HIS A 249 -8.42 -17.70 -10.75
C HIS A 249 -7.58 -17.52 -9.49
N SER A 250 -6.45 -16.81 -9.60
CA SER A 250 -5.64 -16.44 -8.43
C SER A 250 -6.39 -15.49 -7.49
N ILE A 251 -7.27 -14.63 -8.02
CA ILE A 251 -8.06 -13.69 -7.23
C ILE A 251 -9.54 -13.84 -7.57
N THR A 252 -10.35 -13.86 -6.52
CA THR A 252 -11.81 -13.75 -6.61
C THR A 252 -12.28 -12.60 -5.75
N VAL A 253 -13.01 -11.65 -6.32
CA VAL A 253 -13.63 -10.54 -5.58
C VAL A 253 -15.12 -10.81 -5.45
N LEU A 254 -15.55 -10.97 -4.20
CA LEU A 254 -16.90 -11.23 -3.75
C LEU A 254 -17.58 -9.93 -3.34
#